data_AF-A0A7S4RZI1-F1
#
_entry.id   AF-A0A7S4RZI1-F1
#
_cell.length_a   1.000
_cell.length_b   1.000
_cell.length_c   1.000
_cell.angle_alpha   90.00
_cell.angle_beta   90.00
_cell.angle_gamma   90.00
#
_symmetry.space_group_name_H-M   'P 1'
#
loop_
_entity.id
_entity.type
_entity.pdbx_description
1 polymer ?
#
loop_
_entity_poly.entity_id
_entity_poly.type
_entity_poly.pdbx_seq_one_letter_code
_entity_poly.pdbx_strand_id
1 'polypeptide(L)'
;MKSFQMLSSVILMKRILFVAGSSSSSFARTTAFVVPRHDMNQQRLMSSTTLCESNIPSIEELSTDPFMKQVQHASTLVPLLNDKDSNVDMYPMLKAQLSHSDGIRGFFVSYLTGSSEEEEEEEEKNMVVPKSLRRAMKKVDAKELVPLACMNVIMPTAMVTMHTDPNLSSSSAKTAKRGKVILSTLLQDEADGEKDDFLALDNCLAMLEAADAAINTMEVEMDDDDDDDDEGDDVDEELVKYWQDFYVKWGYKETQLNDIITTISEVLA
;
A
#
# COMPACT_ATOMS: atom_id res chain seq x y z
N MET A 1 40.44 -39.74 -3.35
CA MET A 1 39.10 -39.43 -2.79
C MET A 1 39.23 -38.12 -2.02
N LYS A 2 39.31 -37.00 -2.74
CA LYS A 2 38.26 -35.99 -2.98
C LYS A 2 37.66 -35.39 -1.70
N SER A 3 38.25 -34.23 -1.38
CA SER A 3 37.95 -33.25 -0.34
C SER A 3 36.59 -32.56 -0.56
N PHE A 4 35.88 -32.27 0.51
CA PHE A 4 34.64 -31.48 0.53
C PHE A 4 35.00 -30.00 0.75
N GLN A 5 34.75 -29.16 -0.25
CA GLN A 5 34.79 -27.71 -0.11
C GLN A 5 33.41 -27.20 0.34
N MET A 6 33.38 -26.49 1.47
CA MET A 6 32.28 -25.56 1.77
C MET A 6 32.45 -24.32 0.88
N LEU A 7 31.40 -23.97 0.14
CA LEU A 7 31.27 -22.66 -0.51
C LEU A 7 30.15 -21.90 0.18
N SER A 8 30.53 -20.89 0.95
CA SER A 8 29.68 -19.78 1.36
C SER A 8 29.03 -19.16 0.14
N SER A 9 27.69 -19.07 0.13
CA SER A 9 26.96 -18.24 -0.82
C SER A 9 26.21 -17.15 -0.06
N VAL A 10 26.78 -15.95 -0.12
CA VAL A 10 26.16 -14.69 0.26
C VAL A 10 25.07 -14.40 -0.76
N ILE A 11 23.80 -14.51 -0.36
CA ILE A 11 22.65 -14.11 -1.19
C ILE A 11 22.42 -12.63 -0.94
N LEU A 12 22.88 -11.80 -1.88
CA LEU A 12 22.61 -10.37 -1.94
C LEU A 12 21.20 -10.17 -2.54
N MET A 13 20.16 -10.13 -1.69
CA MET A 13 18.78 -9.86 -2.13
C MET A 13 18.54 -8.35 -2.20
N LYS A 14 18.59 -7.78 -3.41
CA LYS A 14 18.16 -6.42 -3.70
C LYS A 14 16.62 -6.36 -3.82
N ARG A 15 16.00 -5.50 -3.00
CA ARG A 15 14.63 -4.93 -3.03
C ARG A 15 13.59 -5.71 -3.85
N ILE A 16 12.74 -6.48 -3.16
CA ILE A 16 11.58 -7.16 -3.74
C ILE A 16 10.35 -6.26 -3.57
N LEU A 17 9.77 -5.84 -4.69
CA LEU A 17 8.43 -5.23 -4.75
C LEU A 17 7.43 -6.38 -4.89
N PHE A 18 6.53 -6.56 -3.92
CA PHE A 18 5.44 -7.53 -4.05
C PHE A 18 4.21 -6.84 -4.65
N VAL A 19 3.84 -7.26 -5.86
CA VAL A 19 2.61 -6.84 -6.55
C VAL A 19 1.69 -8.05 -6.59
N ALA A 20 0.59 -8.01 -5.83
CA ALA A 20 -0.40 -9.07 -5.83
C ALA A 20 -1.49 -8.78 -6.88
N GLY A 21 -1.30 -9.29 -8.10
CA GLY A 21 -2.34 -9.30 -9.13
C GLY A 21 -3.31 -10.47 -8.88
N SER A 22 -4.59 -10.19 -8.67
CA SER A 22 -5.66 -11.18 -8.75
C SER A 22 -6.20 -11.18 -10.18
N SER A 23 -5.66 -12.04 -11.05
CA SER A 23 -6.32 -12.37 -12.32
C SER A 23 -7.16 -13.62 -12.14
N SER A 24 -8.47 -13.46 -12.21
CA SER A 24 -9.46 -14.54 -12.27
C SER A 24 -9.37 -15.27 -13.62
N SER A 25 -8.38 -16.13 -13.75
CA SER A 25 -8.40 -17.26 -14.69
C SER A 25 -7.27 -18.22 -14.34
N SER A 26 -7.62 -19.50 -14.20
CA SER A 26 -6.77 -20.61 -13.84
C SER A 26 -5.43 -20.65 -14.61
N PHE A 27 -4.38 -21.09 -13.91
CA PHE A 27 -2.98 -21.21 -14.34
C PHE A 27 -2.19 -19.90 -14.52
N ALA A 28 -1.50 -19.45 -13.47
CA ALA A 28 -0.38 -18.52 -13.61
C ALA A 28 0.82 -18.95 -12.77
N ARG A 29 1.91 -19.26 -13.47
CA ARG A 29 3.25 -19.52 -12.94
C ARG A 29 3.76 -18.29 -12.19
N THR A 30 4.39 -18.51 -11.05
CA THR A 30 5.25 -17.54 -10.37
C THR A 30 6.41 -17.14 -11.29
N THR A 31 6.33 -15.99 -11.93
CA THR A 31 7.49 -15.36 -12.58
C THR A 31 8.06 -14.33 -11.61
N ALA A 32 9.14 -14.69 -10.92
CA ALA A 32 10.01 -13.73 -10.25
C ALA A 32 10.73 -12.93 -11.35
N PHE A 33 10.53 -11.61 -11.39
CA PHE A 33 11.18 -10.73 -12.35
C PHE A 33 12.07 -9.72 -11.61
N VAL A 34 13.35 -9.72 -11.99
CA VAL A 34 14.39 -8.85 -11.46
C VAL A 34 14.39 -7.57 -12.30
N VAL A 35 14.18 -6.41 -11.67
CA VAL A 35 14.43 -5.10 -12.31
C VAL A 35 15.90 -4.73 -12.07
N PRO A 36 16.75 -4.63 -13.12
CA PRO A 36 18.11 -4.13 -12.94
C PRO A 36 18.06 -2.63 -12.64
N ARG A 37 18.60 -2.21 -11.49
CA ARG A 37 18.98 -0.81 -11.28
C ARG A 37 20.18 -0.51 -12.17
N HIS A 38 20.01 0.41 -13.13
CA HIS A 38 21.13 1.03 -13.81
C HIS A 38 21.83 1.97 -12.81
N ASP A 39 23.10 1.71 -12.52
CA ASP A 39 23.97 2.65 -11.80
C ASP A 39 24.08 3.95 -12.62
N MET A 40 23.39 4.99 -12.17
CA MET A 40 23.66 6.37 -12.58
C MET A 40 24.52 7.01 -11.50
N ASN A 41 25.84 6.95 -11.69
CA ASN A 41 26.76 7.77 -10.94
C ASN A 41 27.52 8.70 -11.89
N GLN A 42 27.52 9.99 -11.52
CA GLN A 42 28.32 11.10 -12.02
C GLN A 42 27.93 11.71 -13.37
N GLN A 43 27.06 12.71 -13.31
CA GLN A 43 27.40 14.04 -13.80
C GLN A 43 26.62 15.12 -13.03
N ARG A 44 27.33 15.75 -12.10
CA ARG A 44 26.92 16.97 -11.41
C ARG A 44 27.07 18.12 -12.39
N LEU A 45 25.96 18.58 -12.97
CA LEU A 45 25.86 19.84 -13.70
C LEU A 45 24.57 20.51 -13.24
N MET A 46 24.72 21.76 -12.80
CA MET A 46 23.65 22.62 -12.33
C MET A 46 22.47 22.61 -13.29
N SER A 47 21.40 21.90 -12.93
CA SER A 47 20.13 21.96 -13.64
C SER A 47 19.20 22.78 -12.78
N SER A 48 19.10 24.06 -13.13
CA SER A 48 17.87 24.81 -12.93
C SER A 48 16.78 24.00 -13.65
N THR A 49 15.95 23.29 -12.90
CA THR A 49 14.87 22.45 -13.42
C THR A 49 13.77 23.34 -13.99
N THR A 50 13.98 23.84 -15.19
CA THR A 50 12.86 23.96 -16.14
C THR A 50 12.40 22.53 -16.43
N LEU A 51 11.50 22.02 -15.59
CA LEU A 51 10.75 20.78 -15.83
C LEU A 51 10.14 20.92 -17.23
N CYS A 52 10.68 20.16 -18.17
CA CYS A 52 10.21 20.15 -19.54
C CYS A 52 8.78 19.61 -19.52
N GLU A 53 7.78 20.44 -19.84
CA GLU A 53 6.35 20.07 -19.95
C GLU A 53 6.10 18.90 -20.92
N SER A 54 7.11 18.45 -21.67
CA SER A 54 7.00 17.41 -22.70
C SER A 54 6.89 15.97 -22.21
N ASN A 55 6.92 15.70 -20.90
CA ASN A 55 6.88 14.32 -20.35
C ASN A 55 5.69 14.04 -19.42
N ILE A 56 4.69 14.92 -19.36
CA ILE A 56 3.50 14.67 -18.54
C ILE A 56 2.56 13.72 -19.30
N PRO A 57 2.15 12.57 -18.71
CA PRO A 57 1.27 11.62 -19.40
C PRO A 57 -0.10 12.23 -19.70
N SER A 58 -0.69 11.80 -20.80
CA SER A 58 -2.03 12.21 -21.20
C SER A 58 -3.12 11.58 -20.32
N ILE A 59 -4.29 12.20 -20.28
CA ILE A 59 -5.46 11.67 -19.54
C ILE A 59 -5.88 10.29 -20.06
N GLU A 60 -5.75 10.06 -21.37
CA GLU A 60 -6.09 8.77 -21.99
C GLU A 60 -5.14 7.67 -21.51
N GLU A 61 -3.83 7.91 -21.56
CA GLU A 61 -2.81 6.98 -21.03
C GLU A 61 -3.05 6.69 -19.55
N LEU A 62 -3.30 7.73 -18.73
CA LEU A 62 -3.56 7.57 -17.31
C LEU A 62 -4.81 6.72 -17.01
N SER A 63 -5.80 6.70 -17.89
CA SER A 63 -7.07 5.99 -17.67
C SER A 63 -7.08 4.54 -18.17
N THR A 64 -6.07 4.13 -18.95
CA THR A 64 -6.10 2.81 -19.61
C THR A 64 -4.80 2.02 -19.51
N ASP A 65 -3.68 2.68 -19.19
CA ASP A 65 -2.39 2.03 -19.21
C ASP A 65 -2.27 0.94 -18.12
N PRO A 66 -1.51 -0.13 -18.39
CA PRO A 66 -1.33 -1.23 -17.45
C PRO A 66 -0.51 -0.80 -16.24
N PHE A 67 -0.66 -1.54 -15.14
CA PHE A 67 0.02 -1.28 -13.85
C PHE A 67 1.46 -0.77 -13.95
N MET A 68 2.36 -1.42 -14.71
CA MET A 68 3.77 -1.00 -14.78
C MET A 68 3.98 0.37 -15.40
N LYS A 69 3.09 0.77 -16.32
CA LYS A 69 3.07 2.13 -16.88
C LYS A 69 2.49 3.12 -15.89
N GLN A 70 1.47 2.72 -15.13
CA GLN A 70 0.90 3.55 -14.06
C GLN A 70 1.93 3.90 -12.98
N VAL A 71 2.81 2.98 -12.61
CA VAL A 71 3.93 3.27 -11.70
C VAL A 71 4.86 4.35 -12.28
N GLN A 72 5.21 4.26 -13.57
CA GLN A 72 6.06 5.24 -14.26
C GLN A 72 5.38 6.62 -14.29
N HIS A 73 4.11 6.66 -14.68
CA HIS A 73 3.31 7.88 -14.70
C HIS A 73 3.26 8.53 -13.32
N ALA A 74 2.98 7.76 -12.28
CA ALA A 74 2.93 8.26 -10.92
C ALA A 74 4.28 8.80 -10.43
N SER A 75 5.40 8.17 -10.81
CA SER A 75 6.75 8.68 -10.49
C SER A 75 7.02 10.07 -11.10
N THR A 76 6.35 10.42 -12.20
CA THR A 76 6.37 11.76 -12.79
C THR A 76 5.39 12.72 -12.12
N LEU A 77 4.21 12.25 -11.73
CA LEU A 77 3.14 13.09 -11.16
C LEU A 77 3.37 13.43 -9.67
N VAL A 78 3.95 12.53 -8.87
CA VAL A 78 4.13 12.71 -7.42
C VAL A 78 5.00 13.93 -7.08
N PRO A 79 6.16 14.18 -7.73
CA PRO A 79 6.93 15.40 -7.49
C PRO A 79 6.12 16.68 -7.78
N LEU A 80 5.33 16.68 -8.87
CA LEU A 80 4.47 17.82 -9.23
C LEU A 80 3.33 18.05 -8.24
N LEU A 81 2.88 16.99 -7.58
CA LEU A 81 1.84 17.06 -6.55
C LEU A 81 2.34 17.74 -5.26
N ASN A 82 3.64 17.57 -4.95
CA ASN A 82 4.27 18.12 -3.75
C ASN A 82 4.85 19.53 -3.97
N ASP A 83 5.03 19.94 -5.22
CA ASP A 83 5.52 21.27 -5.58
C ASP A 83 4.44 22.35 -5.36
N LYS A 84 4.70 23.25 -4.40
CA LYS A 84 3.78 24.36 -4.05
C LYS A 84 3.72 25.44 -5.11
N ASP A 85 4.73 25.54 -5.98
CA ASP A 85 4.84 26.56 -7.02
C ASP A 85 4.35 26.05 -8.39
N SER A 86 3.91 24.79 -8.47
CA SER A 86 3.36 24.20 -9.68
C SER A 86 2.03 24.86 -10.07
N ASN A 87 1.95 25.38 -11.30
CA ASN A 87 0.71 25.89 -11.89
C ASN A 87 -0.15 24.79 -12.54
N VAL A 88 0.26 23.53 -12.45
CA VAL A 88 -0.44 22.41 -13.10
C VAL A 88 -1.62 21.96 -12.24
N ASP A 89 -2.83 21.99 -12.81
CA ASP A 89 -4.00 21.38 -12.15
C ASP A 89 -3.85 19.85 -12.17
N MET A 90 -3.44 19.29 -11.03
CA MET A 90 -3.22 17.85 -10.88
C MET A 90 -4.53 17.05 -10.76
N TYR A 91 -5.66 17.70 -10.49
CA TYR A 91 -6.91 16.99 -10.23
C TYR A 91 -7.39 16.11 -11.40
N PRO A 92 -7.44 16.58 -12.66
CA PRO A 92 -7.86 15.75 -13.79
C PRO A 92 -6.95 14.53 -14.00
N MET A 93 -5.64 14.70 -13.81
CA MET A 93 -4.65 13.62 -13.96
C MET A 93 -4.80 12.57 -12.88
N LEU A 94 -4.91 12.99 -11.62
CA LEU A 94 -5.12 12.07 -10.51
C LEU A 94 -6.47 11.36 -10.62
N LYS A 95 -7.52 12.05 -11.06
CA LYS A 95 -8.83 11.43 -11.29
C LYS A 95 -8.76 10.37 -12.40
N ALA A 96 -8.04 10.65 -13.49
CA ALA A 96 -7.83 9.70 -14.59
C ALA A 96 -7.05 8.47 -14.09
N GLN A 97 -5.93 8.70 -13.42
CA GLN A 97 -5.07 7.65 -12.90
C GLN A 97 -5.78 6.77 -11.88
N LEU A 98 -6.56 7.35 -10.97
CA LEU A 98 -7.26 6.58 -9.93
C LEU A 98 -8.59 5.99 -10.42
N SER A 99 -8.91 6.06 -11.71
CA SER A 99 -10.19 5.57 -12.25
C SER A 99 -10.31 4.05 -12.37
N HIS A 100 -9.23 3.31 -12.13
CA HIS A 100 -9.19 1.86 -12.17
C HIS A 100 -8.13 1.30 -11.21
N SER A 101 -8.32 0.06 -10.76
CA SER A 101 -7.44 -0.65 -9.82
C SER A 101 -5.93 -0.60 -10.15
N ASP A 102 -5.52 -0.83 -11.39
CA ASP A 102 -4.12 -0.77 -11.82
C ASP A 102 -3.50 0.63 -11.61
N GLY A 103 -4.28 1.68 -11.82
CA GLY A 103 -3.84 3.06 -11.66
C GLY A 103 -3.80 3.49 -10.20
N ILE A 104 -4.77 3.04 -9.37
CA ILE A 104 -4.70 3.20 -7.91
C ILE A 104 -3.44 2.55 -7.35
N ARG A 105 -3.19 1.29 -7.71
CA ARG A 105 -2.01 0.54 -7.27
C ARG A 105 -0.72 1.20 -7.73
N GLY A 106 -0.63 1.54 -9.02
CA GLY A 106 0.57 2.17 -9.59
C GLY A 106 0.87 3.51 -8.93
N PHE A 107 -0.17 4.29 -8.65
CA PHE A 107 -0.05 5.56 -7.94
C PHE A 107 0.44 5.37 -6.50
N PHE A 108 -0.21 4.50 -5.72
CA PHE A 108 0.18 4.26 -4.32
C PHE A 108 1.60 3.68 -4.19
N VAL A 109 2.04 2.82 -5.11
CA VAL A 109 3.45 2.36 -5.12
C VAL A 109 4.41 3.55 -5.19
N SER A 110 4.23 4.44 -6.15
CA SER A 110 5.11 5.60 -6.33
C SER A 110 4.96 6.64 -5.22
N TYR A 111 3.73 6.93 -4.78
CA TYR A 111 3.45 7.93 -3.77
C TYR A 111 3.93 7.52 -2.38
N LEU A 112 3.72 6.27 -1.98
CA LEU A 112 4.09 5.78 -0.65
C LEU A 112 5.58 5.45 -0.55
N THR A 113 6.23 5.08 -1.65
CA THR A 113 7.67 4.75 -1.64
C THR A 113 8.57 5.87 -2.14
N GLY A 114 7.99 6.93 -2.72
CA GLY A 114 8.73 8.08 -3.23
C GLY A 114 9.16 9.00 -2.10
N SER A 115 10.44 8.94 -1.71
CA SER A 115 11.22 10.06 -1.14
C SER A 115 12.70 9.81 -1.36
N SER A 116 13.45 10.89 -1.58
CA SER A 116 14.91 10.91 -1.50
C SER A 116 15.37 11.02 -0.05
N GLU A 117 16.50 10.38 0.27
CA GLU A 117 17.10 10.25 1.60
C GLU A 117 17.39 11.58 2.34
N GLU A 118 17.26 12.74 1.67
CA GLU A 118 17.66 14.05 2.18
C GLU A 118 16.50 14.91 2.74
N GLU A 119 15.22 14.56 2.49
CA GLU A 119 14.03 15.33 2.93
C GLU A 119 13.30 14.69 4.14
N GLU A 120 13.87 13.61 4.69
CA GLU A 120 13.11 12.59 5.43
C GLU A 120 12.71 12.95 6.88
N GLU A 121 13.42 13.84 7.58
CA GLU A 121 13.17 14.06 9.02
C GLU A 121 12.10 15.13 9.32
N GLU A 122 11.95 16.16 8.48
CA GLU A 122 10.94 17.22 8.68
C GLU A 122 9.59 16.90 8.03
N GLU A 123 9.60 16.22 6.87
CA GLU A 123 8.36 15.81 6.19
C GLU A 123 7.57 14.77 6.98
N GLU A 124 8.27 13.93 7.75
CA GLU A 124 7.66 12.82 8.49
C GLU A 124 6.71 13.24 9.61
N LYS A 125 6.81 14.47 10.13
CA LYS A 125 5.95 14.99 11.20
C LYS A 125 4.73 15.75 10.69
N ASN A 126 4.76 16.23 9.46
CA ASN A 126 3.73 17.10 8.89
C ASN A 126 3.16 16.52 7.58
N MET A 127 3.29 15.22 7.37
CA MET A 127 2.75 14.59 6.17
C MET A 127 1.22 14.75 6.16
N VAL A 128 0.73 15.48 5.17
CA VAL A 128 -0.69 15.70 4.92
C VAL A 128 -0.98 15.31 3.49
N VAL A 129 -2.08 14.59 3.27
CA VAL A 129 -2.53 14.22 1.92
C VAL A 129 -2.83 15.50 1.12
N PRO A 130 -2.18 15.72 -0.04
CA PRO A 130 -2.43 16.89 -0.88
C PRO A 130 -3.92 17.03 -1.25
N LYS A 131 -4.43 18.27 -1.25
CA LYS A 131 -5.87 18.54 -1.46
C LYS A 131 -6.41 18.00 -2.79
N SER A 132 -5.62 18.09 -3.85
CA SER A 132 -5.96 17.56 -5.18
C SER A 132 -6.09 16.03 -5.17
N LEU A 133 -5.19 15.34 -4.44
CA LEU A 133 -5.25 13.89 -4.23
C LEU A 133 -6.46 13.49 -3.38
N ARG A 134 -6.70 14.15 -2.23
CA ARG A 134 -7.90 13.92 -1.41
C ARG A 134 -9.19 14.09 -2.23
N ARG A 135 -9.27 15.17 -3.02
CA ARG A 135 -10.41 15.42 -3.93
C ARG A 135 -10.56 14.33 -4.99
N ALA A 136 -9.46 13.81 -5.54
CA ALA A 136 -9.50 12.72 -6.51
C ALA A 136 -10.00 11.42 -5.86
N MET A 137 -9.45 11.02 -4.71
CA MET A 137 -9.84 9.83 -3.94
C MET A 137 -11.33 9.81 -3.58
N LYS A 138 -11.91 10.96 -3.24
CA LYS A 138 -13.36 11.10 -3.00
C LYS A 138 -14.25 10.73 -4.21
N LYS A 139 -13.70 10.72 -5.43
CA LYS A 139 -14.43 10.40 -6.66
C LYS A 139 -14.13 9.00 -7.20
N VAL A 140 -13.23 8.27 -6.56
CA VAL A 140 -12.91 6.88 -6.89
C VAL A 140 -13.96 5.97 -6.26
N ASP A 141 -14.20 4.82 -6.87
CA ASP A 141 -14.98 3.76 -6.24
C ASP A 141 -14.31 3.34 -4.92
N ALA A 142 -15.00 3.54 -3.81
CA ALA A 142 -14.50 3.22 -2.48
C ALA A 142 -14.25 1.71 -2.32
N LYS A 143 -15.01 0.86 -3.02
CA LYS A 143 -14.84 -0.61 -3.01
C LYS A 143 -13.53 -1.06 -3.63
N GLU A 144 -12.95 -0.27 -4.54
CA GLU A 144 -11.60 -0.52 -5.07
C GLU A 144 -10.52 0.18 -4.23
N LEU A 145 -10.75 1.44 -3.85
CA LEU A 145 -9.74 2.27 -3.19
C LEU A 145 -9.43 1.79 -1.77
N VAL A 146 -10.45 1.51 -0.96
CA VAL A 146 -10.30 1.23 0.48
C VAL A 146 -9.49 -0.05 0.72
N PRO A 147 -9.81 -1.21 0.13
CA PRO A 147 -9.02 -2.42 0.34
C PRO A 147 -7.55 -2.23 -0.06
N LEU A 148 -7.29 -1.46 -1.14
CA LEU A 148 -5.92 -1.15 -1.55
C LEU A 148 -5.21 -0.21 -0.57
N ALA A 149 -5.91 0.75 0.02
CA ALA A 149 -5.35 1.60 1.08
C ALA A 149 -5.00 0.75 2.33
N CYS A 150 -5.91 -0.13 2.75
CA CYS A 150 -5.68 -1.08 3.85
C CYS A 150 -4.47 -1.98 3.59
N MET A 151 -4.36 -2.57 2.39
CA MET A 151 -3.20 -3.40 2.02
C MET A 151 -1.86 -2.65 2.09
N ASN A 152 -1.86 -1.37 1.73
CA ASN A 152 -0.68 -0.52 1.80
C ASN A 152 -0.29 -0.11 3.24
N VAL A 153 -1.11 -0.46 4.23
CA VAL A 153 -0.76 -0.37 5.66
C VAL A 153 -0.31 -1.72 6.19
N ILE A 154 -1.15 -2.75 6.06
CA ILE A 154 -0.91 -4.04 6.71
C ILE A 154 0.33 -4.75 6.17
N MET A 155 0.55 -4.72 4.84
CA MET A 155 1.66 -5.48 4.26
C MET A 155 3.00 -4.87 4.68
N PRO A 156 3.24 -3.56 4.53
CA PRO A 156 4.49 -2.98 4.99
C PRO A 156 4.66 -3.07 6.51
N THR A 157 3.59 -2.95 7.31
CA THR A 157 3.65 -3.17 8.77
C THR A 157 4.16 -4.58 9.10
N ALA A 158 3.55 -5.61 8.52
CA ALA A 158 3.97 -7.00 8.73
C ALA A 158 5.41 -7.27 8.28
N MET A 159 5.94 -6.48 7.33
CA MET A 159 7.32 -6.61 6.84
C MET A 159 8.36 -5.94 7.75
N VAL A 160 7.97 -4.98 8.59
CA VAL A 160 8.90 -4.26 9.49
C VAL A 160 9.67 -5.24 10.37
N THR A 161 8.98 -6.20 10.97
CA THR A 161 9.54 -7.20 11.89
C THR A 161 10.06 -8.46 11.19
N MET A 162 9.74 -8.67 9.90
CA MET A 162 10.29 -9.79 9.11
C MET A 162 11.68 -9.53 8.56
N HIS A 163 12.00 -8.28 8.23
CA HIS A 163 13.25 -7.96 7.57
C HIS A 163 14.44 -8.04 8.53
N THR A 164 15.44 -8.86 8.17
CA THR A 164 16.74 -8.87 8.84
C THR A 164 17.61 -7.69 8.42
N ASP A 165 17.35 -7.11 7.25
CA ASP A 165 18.01 -5.90 6.75
C ASP A 165 17.33 -4.66 7.35
N PRO A 166 18.05 -3.86 8.16
CA PRO A 166 17.51 -2.64 8.76
C PRO A 166 16.98 -1.63 7.73
N ASN A 167 17.55 -1.58 6.53
CA ASN A 167 17.11 -0.65 5.49
C ASN A 167 15.74 -1.03 4.93
N LEU A 168 15.50 -2.33 4.75
CA LEU A 168 14.22 -2.84 4.28
C LEU A 168 13.13 -2.69 5.35
N SER A 169 13.48 -2.95 6.61
CA SER A 169 12.61 -2.71 7.75
C SER A 169 12.21 -1.21 7.84
N SER A 170 13.20 -0.31 7.78
CA SER A 170 12.96 1.14 7.78
C SER A 170 12.12 1.60 6.58
N SER A 171 12.38 1.08 5.37
CA SER A 171 11.60 1.41 4.18
C SER A 171 10.15 0.94 4.31
N SER A 172 9.93 -0.23 4.90
CA SER A 172 8.58 -0.78 5.14
C SER A 172 7.85 0.04 6.20
N ALA A 173 8.53 0.43 7.27
CA ALA A 173 7.96 1.30 8.31
C ALA A 173 7.55 2.66 7.76
N LYS A 174 8.38 3.27 6.89
CA LYS A 174 8.04 4.52 6.19
C LYS A 174 6.82 4.36 5.30
N THR A 175 6.75 3.27 4.54
CA THR A 175 5.61 2.97 3.66
C THR A 175 4.33 2.78 4.48
N ALA A 176 4.37 2.00 5.57
CA ALA A 176 3.25 1.82 6.49
C ALA A 176 2.79 3.16 7.06
N LYS A 177 3.71 3.99 7.56
CA LYS A 177 3.42 5.32 8.12
C LYS A 177 2.67 6.21 7.12
N ARG A 178 3.11 6.24 5.86
CA ARG A 178 2.45 6.99 4.79
C ARG A 178 1.09 6.42 4.44
N GLY A 179 0.97 5.10 4.42
CA GLY A 179 -0.30 4.39 4.25
C GLY A 179 -1.31 4.76 5.33
N LYS A 180 -0.88 4.83 6.60
CA LYS A 180 -1.72 5.25 7.73
C LYS A 180 -2.31 6.64 7.49
N VAL A 181 -1.49 7.60 7.03
CA VAL A 181 -1.96 8.97 6.76
C VAL A 181 -3.06 8.99 5.70
N ILE A 182 -2.93 8.17 4.65
CA ILE A 182 -3.98 8.01 3.63
C ILE A 182 -5.24 7.39 4.24
N LEU A 183 -5.10 6.29 4.99
CA LEU A 183 -6.23 5.58 5.57
C LEU A 183 -6.99 6.43 6.61
N SER A 184 -6.28 7.12 7.50
CA SER A 184 -6.87 8.08 8.44
C SER A 184 -7.58 9.23 7.71
N THR A 185 -7.07 9.68 6.56
CA THR A 185 -7.77 10.71 5.75
C THR A 185 -9.09 10.18 5.18
N LEU A 186 -9.13 8.91 4.76
CA LEU A 186 -10.36 8.27 4.27
C LEU A 186 -11.40 8.13 5.39
N LEU A 187 -10.98 7.71 6.59
CA LEU A 187 -11.84 7.64 7.77
C LEU A 187 -12.43 9.00 8.15
N GLN A 188 -11.62 10.06 8.13
CA GLN A 188 -12.10 11.42 8.38
C GLN A 188 -13.12 11.87 7.34
N ASP A 189 -12.90 11.54 6.06
CA ASP A 189 -13.82 11.87 4.97
C ASP A 189 -15.17 11.14 5.10
N GLU A 190 -15.19 9.93 5.64
CA GLU A 190 -16.42 9.18 5.97
C GLU A 190 -17.16 9.80 7.16
N ALA A 191 -16.44 10.14 8.23
CA ALA A 191 -17.01 10.77 9.43
C ALA A 191 -17.63 12.16 9.16
N ASP A 192 -17.10 12.91 8.20
CA ASP A 192 -17.63 14.21 7.78
C ASP A 192 -18.98 14.10 7.00
N GLY A 193 -19.52 12.90 6.82
CA GLY A 193 -20.88 12.65 6.30
C GLY A 193 -21.00 12.76 4.78
N GLU A 194 -19.90 12.57 4.04
CA GLU A 194 -19.92 12.60 2.58
C GLU A 194 -20.21 11.22 1.93
N LYS A 195 -20.26 10.13 2.71
CA LYS A 195 -20.51 8.77 2.21
C LYS A 195 -21.39 7.99 3.21
N ASP A 196 -22.40 7.30 2.69
CA ASP A 196 -23.31 6.46 3.49
C ASP A 196 -22.68 5.09 3.84
N ASP A 197 -21.64 4.68 3.12
CA ASP A 197 -20.93 3.40 3.34
C ASP A 197 -19.62 3.70 4.10
N PHE A 198 -19.52 3.30 5.36
CA PHE A 198 -18.33 3.45 6.24
C PHE A 198 -17.24 2.41 5.93
N LEU A 199 -16.95 2.21 4.64
CA LEU A 199 -16.12 1.10 4.17
C LEU A 199 -14.71 1.10 4.76
N ALA A 200 -14.08 2.25 4.98
CA ALA A 200 -12.76 2.29 5.60
C ALA A 200 -12.81 1.87 7.06
N LEU A 201 -13.84 2.27 7.80
CA LEU A 201 -14.06 1.84 9.19
C LEU A 201 -14.34 0.34 9.24
N ASP A 202 -15.28 -0.15 8.43
CA ASP A 202 -15.67 -1.57 8.39
C ASP A 202 -14.46 -2.46 8.07
N ASN A 203 -13.63 -2.04 7.09
CA ASN A 203 -12.39 -2.76 6.78
C ASN A 203 -11.41 -2.76 7.96
N CYS A 204 -11.29 -1.64 8.69
CA CYS A 204 -10.40 -1.58 9.85
C CYS A 204 -10.87 -2.49 10.98
N LEU A 205 -12.17 -2.49 11.30
CA LEU A 205 -12.74 -3.37 12.32
C LEU A 205 -12.60 -4.85 11.92
N ALA A 206 -12.94 -5.20 10.68
CA ALA A 206 -12.79 -6.55 10.16
C ALA A 206 -11.32 -7.03 10.16
N MET A 207 -10.36 -6.15 9.89
CA MET A 207 -8.94 -6.48 10.01
C MET A 207 -8.52 -6.78 11.44
N LEU A 208 -9.00 -6.00 12.42
CA LEU A 208 -8.69 -6.22 13.83
C LEU A 208 -9.24 -7.56 14.30
N GLU A 209 -10.50 -7.84 13.99
CA GLU A 209 -11.17 -9.09 14.35
C GLU A 209 -10.53 -10.29 13.66
N ALA A 210 -10.26 -10.20 12.35
CA ALA A 210 -9.59 -11.26 11.61
C ALA A 210 -8.18 -11.55 12.16
N ALA A 211 -7.44 -10.53 12.59
CA ALA A 211 -6.10 -10.70 13.14
C ALA A 211 -6.14 -11.31 14.55
N ASP A 212 -7.07 -10.87 15.40
CA ASP A 212 -7.28 -11.43 16.75
C ASP A 212 -7.74 -12.90 16.67
N ALA A 213 -8.71 -13.19 15.81
CA ALA A 213 -9.13 -14.55 15.51
C ALA A 213 -7.94 -15.39 15.00
N ALA A 214 -7.13 -14.89 14.06
CA ALA A 214 -5.97 -15.65 13.58
C ALA A 214 -4.92 -15.96 14.67
N ILE A 215 -4.82 -15.13 15.71
CA ILE A 215 -3.98 -15.39 16.89
C ILE A 215 -4.62 -16.43 17.81
N ASN A 216 -5.91 -16.27 18.11
CA ASN A 216 -6.65 -17.07 19.10
C ASN A 216 -7.12 -18.44 18.56
N THR A 217 -7.32 -18.58 17.24
CA THR A 217 -7.78 -19.81 16.59
C THR A 217 -6.64 -20.81 16.33
N MET A 218 -5.44 -20.56 16.87
CA MET A 218 -4.36 -21.58 16.88
C MET A 218 -4.66 -22.78 17.81
N GLU A 219 -5.74 -22.75 18.60
CA GLU A 219 -6.09 -23.84 19.53
C GLU A 219 -7.56 -24.32 19.53
N VAL A 220 -8.46 -23.83 18.66
CA VAL A 220 -9.88 -24.20 18.74
C VAL A 220 -10.35 -24.89 17.47
N GLU A 221 -10.52 -26.22 17.57
CA GLU A 221 -11.30 -27.00 16.60
C GLU A 221 -12.74 -26.45 16.59
N MET A 222 -13.27 -26.21 15.39
CA MET A 222 -14.63 -25.75 15.18
C MET A 222 -15.62 -26.81 15.70
N ASP A 223 -16.26 -26.55 16.83
CA ASP A 223 -17.55 -27.15 17.14
C ASP A 223 -18.63 -26.26 16.51
N ASP A 224 -19.21 -26.77 15.43
CA ASP A 224 -20.36 -26.21 14.71
C ASP A 224 -21.62 -26.33 15.58
N ASP A 225 -21.81 -25.43 16.55
CA ASP A 225 -23.11 -25.21 17.20
C ASP A 225 -23.07 -23.85 17.92
N ASP A 226 -23.77 -22.84 17.38
CA ASP A 226 -24.86 -22.19 18.12
C ASP A 226 -25.51 -21.05 17.31
N ASP A 227 -26.82 -21.20 17.12
CA ASP A 227 -27.78 -20.17 16.76
C ASP A 227 -27.93 -19.20 17.95
N ASP A 228 -27.36 -18.00 17.90
CA ASP A 228 -27.76 -16.91 18.81
C ASP A 228 -27.97 -15.61 18.01
N ASP A 229 -29.24 -15.22 17.90
CA ASP A 229 -29.73 -13.94 17.37
C ASP A 229 -29.35 -12.79 18.33
N ASP A 230 -28.07 -12.40 18.39
CA ASP A 230 -27.66 -11.13 19.00
C ASP A 230 -27.64 -10.06 17.91
N GLU A 231 -28.55 -9.08 17.98
CA GLU A 231 -28.55 -7.88 17.14
C GLU A 231 -27.44 -6.92 17.62
N GLY A 232 -26.20 -7.42 17.63
CA GLY A 232 -24.98 -6.66 17.85
C GLY A 232 -24.63 -5.81 16.63
N ASP A 233 -23.81 -4.78 16.84
CA ASP A 233 -23.24 -3.92 15.81
C ASP A 233 -22.16 -4.74 15.04
N ASP A 234 -22.61 -5.84 14.42
CA ASP A 234 -21.76 -6.93 13.99
C ASP A 234 -20.95 -6.51 12.77
N VAL A 235 -19.64 -6.67 12.90
CA VAL A 235 -18.70 -6.50 11.80
C VAL A 235 -19.09 -7.49 10.70
N ASP A 236 -19.10 -7.01 9.45
CA ASP A 236 -19.45 -7.84 8.29
C ASP A 236 -18.62 -9.14 8.25
N GLU A 237 -19.26 -10.28 8.52
CA GLU A 237 -18.62 -11.59 8.58
C GLU A 237 -17.92 -11.97 7.26
N GLU A 238 -18.46 -11.57 6.11
CA GLU A 238 -17.83 -11.83 4.81
C GLU A 238 -16.52 -11.03 4.70
N LEU A 239 -16.49 -9.82 5.25
CA LEU A 239 -15.32 -8.96 5.28
C LEU A 239 -14.26 -9.47 6.27
N VAL A 240 -14.67 -9.95 7.45
CA VAL A 240 -13.77 -10.62 8.41
C VAL A 240 -13.12 -11.83 7.75
N LYS A 241 -13.93 -12.70 7.12
CA LYS A 241 -13.45 -13.88 6.41
C LYS A 241 -12.48 -13.53 5.27
N TYR A 242 -12.76 -12.47 4.52
CA TYR A 242 -11.85 -11.96 3.49
C TYR A 242 -10.46 -11.63 4.06
N TRP A 243 -10.39 -10.95 5.21
CA TRP A 243 -9.12 -10.59 5.84
C TRP A 243 -8.43 -11.80 6.50
N GLN A 244 -9.18 -12.74 7.05
CA GLN A 244 -8.64 -14.02 7.53
C GLN A 244 -7.96 -14.79 6.38
N ASP A 245 -8.66 -14.97 5.26
CA ASP A 245 -8.12 -15.61 4.05
C ASP A 245 -6.87 -14.88 3.56
N PHE A 246 -6.86 -13.54 3.63
CA PHE A 246 -5.69 -12.74 3.31
C PHE A 246 -4.50 -13.08 4.22
N TYR A 247 -4.67 -13.07 5.55
CA TYR A 247 -3.60 -13.37 6.50
C TYR A 247 -3.05 -14.79 6.35
N VAL A 248 -3.94 -15.77 6.16
CA VAL A 248 -3.57 -17.17 5.91
C VAL A 248 -2.78 -17.29 4.60
N LYS A 249 -3.27 -16.68 3.53
CA LYS A 249 -2.61 -16.71 2.21
C LYS A 249 -1.20 -16.15 2.23
N TRP A 250 -0.95 -15.10 3.02
CA TRP A 250 0.38 -14.49 3.15
C TRP A 250 1.24 -15.10 4.26
N GLY A 251 0.68 -15.99 5.07
CA GLY A 251 1.40 -16.72 6.11
C GLY A 251 1.93 -15.81 7.22
N TYR A 252 1.13 -14.81 7.63
CA TYR A 252 1.50 -13.93 8.74
C TYR A 252 1.52 -14.69 10.07
N LYS A 253 2.54 -14.39 10.88
CA LYS A 253 2.75 -14.96 12.21
C LYS A 253 2.19 -14.05 13.28
N GLU A 254 2.02 -14.60 14.47
CA GLU A 254 1.54 -13.89 15.67
C GLU A 254 2.20 -12.52 15.89
N THR A 255 3.53 -12.41 15.79
CA THR A 255 4.22 -11.12 15.96
C THR A 255 3.78 -10.07 14.95
N GLN A 256 3.54 -10.50 13.71
CA GLN A 256 3.14 -9.60 12.61
C GLN A 256 1.67 -9.22 12.71
N LEU A 257 0.82 -10.16 13.16
CA LEU A 257 -0.59 -9.89 13.43
C LEU A 257 -0.73 -8.88 14.58
N ASN A 258 0.08 -9.00 15.64
CA ASN A 258 0.14 -8.00 16.72
C ASN A 258 0.60 -6.62 16.23
N ASP A 259 1.59 -6.56 15.33
CA ASP A 259 2.03 -5.30 14.71
C ASP A 259 0.90 -4.66 13.89
N ILE A 260 0.14 -5.47 13.14
CA ILE A 260 -1.03 -5.05 12.37
C ILE A 260 -2.12 -4.51 13.31
N ILE A 261 -2.50 -5.26 14.35
CA ILE A 261 -3.51 -4.85 15.34
C ILE A 261 -3.14 -3.50 15.95
N THR A 262 -1.89 -3.36 16.39
CA THR A 262 -1.38 -2.10 16.96
C THR A 262 -1.50 -0.97 15.95
N THR A 263 -1.06 -1.20 14.71
CA THR A 263 -1.08 -0.18 13.65
C THR A 263 -2.48 0.27 13.28
N ILE A 264 -3.43 -0.66 13.14
CA ILE A 264 -4.82 -0.34 12.78
C ILE A 264 -5.54 0.33 13.95
N SER A 265 -5.28 -0.09 15.18
CA SER A 265 -5.80 0.59 16.38
C SER A 265 -5.34 2.04 16.45
N GLU A 266 -4.08 2.32 16.10
CA GLU A 266 -3.57 3.69 16.00
C GLU A 266 -4.19 4.51 14.86
N VAL A 267 -4.72 3.86 13.81
CA VAL A 267 -5.42 4.54 12.72
C VAL A 267 -6.85 4.93 13.12
N LEU A 268 -7.48 4.12 13.97
CA LEU A 268 -8.84 4.33 14.48
C LEU A 268 -8.92 5.28 15.69
N ALA A 269 -7.80 5.58 16.34
CA ALA A 269 -7.70 6.46 17.51
C ALA A 269 -7.79 7.95 17.15
#